data_AF-A0A8S2G5B9-F1
#
_entry.id   AF-A0A8S2G5B9-F1
#
_cell.length_a   1.000
_cell.length_b   1.000
_cell.length_c   1.000
_cell.angle_alpha   90.00
_cell.angle_beta   90.00
_cell.angle_gamma   90.00
#
_symmetry.space_group_name_H-M   'P 1'
#
loop_
_entity.id
_entity.type
_entity.pdbx_description
1 polymer ?
#
loop_
_entity_poly.entity_id
_entity_poly.type
_entity_poly.pdbx_seq_one_letter_code
_entity_poly.pdbx_strand_id
1 'polypeptide(L)'
;MLVPDLRHLTLDLTSHMSDEDQIGLEQLKILLKQLPQLTELTLKCNQQLMPLINDLEYLISDSLPLLRKFQFLFNLKDLPATLSVDDLLRPFESDFWLKQKRWFVRCDSENHDTQLYTIPLIEHESIINRTATTFISKATSTFDCYVNIKSLDIPLNNVIIQSFQDRYYSNIDTLSLSSIGKEISIVDELNRFMNLTTVQYLMIGDDIDTEQFRQLLASLSHMNSLTIDFKQLASFPDDLFFILNRMLKQLNTFEDTVIDVSKLE
;
A
#
# COMPACT_ATOMS: atom_id res chain seq x y z
N MET A 1 -2.46 30.03 -14.19
CA MET A 1 -2.86 30.65 -12.91
C MET A 1 -2.88 29.54 -11.89
N LEU A 2 -1.87 29.44 -11.02
CA LEU A 2 -1.81 28.40 -9.99
C LEU A 2 -2.74 28.76 -8.84
N VAL A 3 -3.44 27.75 -8.31
CA VAL A 3 -4.43 27.90 -7.24
C VAL A 3 -3.69 28.21 -5.94
N PRO A 4 -3.90 29.39 -5.31
CA PRO A 4 -3.10 29.85 -4.17
C PRO A 4 -3.22 28.99 -2.90
N ASP A 5 -4.17 28.05 -2.85
CA ASP A 5 -4.43 27.18 -1.70
C ASP A 5 -4.30 25.67 -2.02
N LEU A 6 -3.55 25.31 -3.07
CA LEU A 6 -3.37 23.90 -3.40
C LEU A 6 -2.55 23.19 -2.32
N ARG A 7 -3.21 22.31 -1.55
CA ARG A 7 -2.60 21.52 -0.47
C ARG A 7 -2.23 20.10 -0.87
N HIS A 8 -2.84 19.60 -1.95
CA HIS A 8 -2.69 18.24 -2.45
C HIS A 8 -2.35 18.30 -3.93
N LEU A 9 -1.28 17.62 -4.33
CA LEU A 9 -0.86 17.56 -5.73
C LEU A 9 -0.45 16.13 -6.07
N THR A 10 -1.07 15.58 -7.11
CA THR A 10 -0.67 14.31 -7.73
C THR A 10 -0.19 14.61 -9.14
N LEU A 11 1.02 14.18 -9.46
CA LEU A 11 1.60 14.27 -10.80
C LEU A 11 1.92 12.87 -11.29
N ASP A 12 1.34 12.51 -12.43
CA ASP A 12 1.69 11.31 -13.18
C ASP A 12 2.48 11.71 -14.42
N LEU A 13 3.77 11.41 -14.41
CA LEU A 13 4.74 11.73 -15.45
C LEU A 13 5.16 10.48 -16.23
N THR A 14 4.41 9.39 -16.12
CA THR A 14 4.78 8.10 -16.73
C THR A 14 4.49 8.02 -18.23
N SER A 15 3.53 8.80 -18.75
CA SER A 15 3.02 8.69 -20.14
C SER A 15 3.50 9.78 -21.11
N HIS A 16 4.26 10.77 -20.65
CA HIS A 16 4.40 12.05 -21.39
C HIS A 16 5.82 12.56 -21.62
N MET A 17 6.86 11.80 -21.31
CA MET A 17 8.24 12.29 -21.43
C MET A 17 9.01 11.47 -22.49
N SER A 18 9.25 12.11 -23.63
CA SER A 18 10.15 11.64 -24.68
C SER A 18 11.61 11.84 -24.27
N ASP A 19 12.56 11.18 -24.94
CA ASP A 19 13.99 11.19 -24.56
C ASP A 19 14.68 12.58 -24.56
N GLU A 20 13.99 13.64 -24.98
CA GLU A 20 14.52 15.02 -25.00
C GLU A 20 14.19 15.85 -23.73
N ASP A 21 13.49 15.28 -22.74
CA ASP A 21 12.79 16.05 -21.70
C ASP A 21 13.58 16.37 -20.41
N GLN A 22 14.84 16.87 -20.52
CA GLN A 22 15.47 17.61 -19.40
C GLN A 22 14.61 18.80 -18.94
N ILE A 23 13.80 19.32 -19.86
CA ILE A 23 12.83 20.39 -19.65
C ILE A 23 11.79 19.99 -18.57
N GLY A 24 11.44 18.72 -18.44
CA GLY A 24 10.46 18.24 -17.46
C GLY A 24 10.90 18.37 -16.00
N LEU A 25 12.18 18.09 -15.72
CA LEU A 25 12.73 18.13 -14.35
C LEU A 25 12.79 19.55 -13.80
N GLU A 26 13.32 20.49 -14.58
CA GLU A 26 13.46 21.88 -14.14
C GLU A 26 12.09 22.56 -14.02
N GLN A 27 11.15 22.24 -14.91
CA GLN A 27 9.76 22.70 -14.78
C GLN A 27 9.10 22.16 -13.51
N LEU A 28 9.33 20.89 -13.17
CA LEU A 28 8.84 20.31 -11.91
C LEU A 28 9.41 21.05 -10.69
N LYS A 29 10.72 21.32 -10.67
CA LYS A 29 11.35 22.08 -9.59
C LYS A 29 10.76 23.49 -9.47
N ILE A 30 10.55 24.19 -10.59
CA ILE A 30 9.93 25.52 -10.62
C ILE A 30 8.50 25.47 -10.10
N LEU A 31 7.72 24.47 -10.52
CA LEU A 31 6.34 24.27 -10.08
C LEU A 31 6.26 24.05 -8.56
N LEU A 32 7.09 23.17 -8.01
CA LEU A 32 7.08 22.86 -6.58
C LEU A 32 7.50 24.09 -5.74
N LYS A 33 8.43 24.91 -6.22
CA LYS A 33 8.79 26.20 -5.59
C LYS A 33 7.63 27.19 -5.52
N GLN A 34 6.66 27.10 -6.43
CA GLN A 34 5.48 27.97 -6.44
C GLN A 34 4.37 27.47 -5.51
N LEU A 35 4.54 26.30 -4.88
CA LEU A 35 3.53 25.64 -4.04
C LEU A 35 4.02 25.39 -2.59
N PRO A 36 4.49 26.42 -1.86
CA PRO A 36 5.04 26.23 -0.51
C PRO A 36 4.01 25.76 0.53
N GLN A 37 2.70 25.87 0.22
CA GLN A 37 1.59 25.46 1.08
C GLN A 37 1.22 23.98 0.94
N LEU A 38 1.91 23.23 0.08
CA LEU A 38 1.60 21.85 -0.20
C LEU A 38 1.84 20.97 1.04
N THR A 39 0.82 20.24 1.46
CA THR A 39 0.89 19.30 2.58
C THR A 39 1.02 17.86 2.13
N GLU A 40 0.54 17.55 0.92
CA GLU A 40 0.61 16.23 0.31
C GLU A 40 1.08 16.29 -1.14
N LEU A 41 2.08 15.49 -1.47
CA LEU A 41 2.63 15.37 -2.81
C LEU A 41 2.75 13.90 -3.21
N THR A 42 2.21 13.58 -4.37
CA THR A 42 2.30 12.26 -4.99
C THR A 42 2.96 12.38 -6.36
N LEU A 43 4.05 11.64 -6.57
CA LEU A 43 4.79 11.64 -7.84
C LEU A 43 4.85 10.23 -8.44
N LYS A 44 4.36 10.05 -9.67
CA LYS A 44 4.65 8.86 -10.47
C LYS A 44 5.57 9.24 -11.62
N CYS A 45 6.69 8.56 -11.72
CA CYS A 45 7.79 8.94 -12.59
C CYS A 45 8.34 7.72 -13.34
N ASN A 46 8.89 7.96 -14.53
CA ASN A 46 9.70 6.99 -15.25
C ASN A 46 11.20 7.22 -14.96
N GLN A 47 12.07 6.44 -15.61
CA GLN A 47 13.53 6.50 -15.41
C GLN A 47 14.18 7.86 -15.71
N GLN A 48 13.57 8.71 -16.54
CA GLN A 48 14.19 9.97 -16.97
C GLN A 48 14.34 10.97 -15.81
N LEU A 49 13.53 10.78 -14.75
CA LEU A 49 13.60 11.58 -13.53
C LEU A 49 14.51 10.95 -12.47
N MET A 50 15.34 9.96 -12.80
CA MET A 50 16.35 9.44 -11.88
C MET A 50 17.28 10.53 -11.30
N PRO A 51 17.69 11.59 -12.04
CA PRO A 51 18.46 12.68 -11.44
C PRO A 51 17.73 13.41 -10.30
N LEU A 52 16.39 13.42 -10.31
CA LEU A 52 15.58 14.01 -9.24
C LEU A 52 15.80 13.32 -7.90
N ILE A 53 16.06 12.01 -7.89
CA ILE A 53 16.21 11.21 -6.67
C ILE A 53 17.24 11.84 -5.71
N ASN A 54 18.36 12.29 -6.25
CA ASN A 54 19.43 12.90 -5.46
C ASN A 54 19.08 14.32 -4.97
N ASP A 55 18.16 15.00 -5.66
CA ASP A 55 17.75 16.37 -5.36
C ASP A 55 16.50 16.44 -4.47
N LEU A 56 15.76 15.33 -4.29
CA LEU A 56 14.46 15.31 -3.60
C LEU A 56 14.52 15.86 -2.19
N GLU A 57 15.52 15.46 -1.39
CA GLU A 57 15.66 15.93 -0.01
C GLU A 57 15.83 17.45 0.05
N TYR A 58 16.73 17.99 -0.78
CA TYR A 58 16.97 19.42 -0.86
C TYR A 58 15.71 20.16 -1.35
N LEU A 59 15.08 19.66 -2.42
CA LEU A 59 13.88 20.25 -2.99
C LEU A 59 12.72 20.31 -2.00
N ILE A 60 12.47 19.22 -1.27
CA ILE A 60 11.40 19.17 -0.27
C ILE A 60 11.72 20.10 0.90
N SER A 61 12.97 20.09 1.37
CA SER A 61 13.39 20.92 2.52
C SER A 61 13.33 22.42 2.21
N ASP A 62 13.74 22.81 1.01
CA ASP A 62 13.79 24.21 0.56
C ASP A 62 12.41 24.72 0.12
N SER A 63 11.69 23.94 -0.67
CA SER A 63 10.51 24.41 -1.41
C SER A 63 9.17 24.01 -0.77
N LEU A 64 9.15 22.92 0.02
CA LEU A 64 7.91 22.32 0.54
C LEU A 64 7.97 22.12 2.07
N PRO A 65 8.19 23.18 2.86
CA PRO A 65 8.42 23.07 4.30
C PRO A 65 7.22 22.49 5.06
N LEU A 66 6.01 22.62 4.52
CA LEU A 66 4.78 22.12 5.12
C LEU A 66 4.41 20.69 4.68
N LEU A 67 5.24 20.03 3.86
CA LEU A 67 4.96 18.70 3.35
C LEU A 67 4.97 17.66 4.47
N ARG A 68 3.81 17.04 4.71
CA ARG A 68 3.57 16.03 5.75
C ARG A 68 3.51 14.63 5.17
N LYS A 69 2.98 14.51 3.96
CA LYS A 69 2.88 13.26 3.23
C LYS A 69 3.56 13.43 1.88
N PHE A 70 4.54 12.59 1.63
CA PHE A 70 5.19 12.49 0.35
C PHE A 70 5.11 11.05 -0.10
N GLN A 71 4.56 10.82 -1.29
CA GLN A 71 4.55 9.52 -1.91
C GLN A 71 5.16 9.60 -3.29
N PHE A 72 5.98 8.60 -3.65
CA PHE A 72 6.47 8.48 -5.01
C PHE A 72 6.51 7.03 -5.48
N LEU A 73 6.50 6.86 -6.81
CA LEU A 73 6.78 5.62 -7.52
C LEU A 73 7.63 5.95 -8.75
N PHE A 74 8.88 5.50 -8.76
CA PHE A 74 9.75 5.52 -9.93
C PHE A 74 9.78 4.14 -10.56
N ASN A 75 9.35 4.06 -11.83
CA ASN A 75 9.54 2.88 -12.66
C ASN A 75 10.83 3.07 -13.46
N LEU A 76 11.88 2.37 -13.04
CA LEU A 76 13.22 2.41 -13.61
C LEU A 76 13.40 1.18 -14.51
N LYS A 77 13.60 1.39 -15.80
CA LYS A 77 13.89 0.31 -16.76
C LYS A 77 15.36 0.33 -17.13
N ASP A 78 15.88 -0.80 -17.58
CA ASP A 78 17.19 -0.90 -18.22
C ASP A 78 18.33 -0.23 -17.43
N LEU A 79 18.30 -0.37 -16.09
CA LEU A 79 19.30 0.26 -15.24
C LEU A 79 20.72 -0.18 -15.64
N PRO A 80 21.72 0.73 -15.60
CA PRO A 80 23.10 0.37 -15.88
C PRO A 80 23.55 -0.78 -14.99
N ALA A 81 24.24 -1.77 -15.54
CA ALA A 81 24.72 -2.93 -14.78
C ALA A 81 25.65 -2.57 -13.60
N THR A 82 26.20 -1.35 -13.60
CA THR A 82 27.05 -0.81 -12.53
C THR A 82 26.26 -0.21 -11.37
N LEU A 83 24.97 0.11 -11.57
CA LEU A 83 24.14 0.73 -10.54
C LEU A 83 23.56 -0.36 -9.64
N SER A 84 24.01 -0.39 -8.39
CA SER A 84 23.45 -1.32 -7.41
C SER A 84 22.17 -0.77 -6.79
N VAL A 85 21.35 -1.66 -6.23
CA VAL A 85 20.16 -1.23 -5.46
C VAL A 85 20.54 -0.38 -4.24
N ASP A 86 21.69 -0.67 -3.63
CA ASP A 86 22.22 0.14 -2.52
C ASP A 86 22.51 1.58 -2.99
N ASP A 87 22.97 1.78 -4.22
CA ASP A 87 23.19 3.12 -4.77
C ASP A 87 21.87 3.88 -4.99
N LEU A 88 20.78 3.18 -5.34
CA LEU A 88 19.44 3.77 -5.46
C LEU A 88 18.82 4.15 -4.11
N LEU A 89 19.08 3.35 -3.08
CA LEU A 89 18.52 3.56 -1.74
C LEU A 89 19.33 4.56 -0.91
N ARG A 90 20.63 4.70 -1.16
CA ARG A 90 21.54 5.58 -0.41
C ARG A 90 21.01 7.01 -0.20
N PRO A 91 20.38 7.69 -1.18
CA PRO A 91 19.83 9.03 -0.98
C PRO A 91 18.71 9.09 0.08
N PHE A 92 18.06 7.96 0.37
CA PHE A 92 16.93 7.85 1.30
C PHE A 92 17.34 7.34 2.69
N GLU A 93 18.64 7.19 2.96
CA GLU A 93 19.17 6.73 4.25
C GLU A 93 19.57 7.88 5.19
N SER A 94 19.31 9.13 4.81
CA SER A 94 19.62 10.28 5.64
C SER A 94 18.68 10.41 6.86
N ASP A 95 19.12 11.19 7.86
CA ASP A 95 18.28 11.50 9.02
C ASP A 95 16.98 12.23 8.64
N PHE A 96 16.97 12.97 7.52
CA PHE A 96 15.77 13.61 7.00
C PHE A 96 14.70 12.55 6.68
N TRP A 97 15.05 11.52 5.90
CA TRP A 97 14.12 10.47 5.50
C TRP A 97 13.73 9.56 6.67
N LEU A 98 14.73 9.04 7.39
CA LEU A 98 14.52 7.98 8.36
C LEU A 98 14.01 8.47 9.72
N LYS A 99 14.44 9.66 10.18
CA LYS A 99 14.12 10.16 11.53
C LYS A 99 13.10 11.30 11.50
N GLN A 100 13.32 12.31 10.66
CA GLN A 100 12.50 13.53 10.65
C GLN A 100 11.15 13.28 9.97
N LYS A 101 11.18 12.80 8.73
CA LYS A 101 9.98 12.57 7.92
C LYS A 101 9.38 11.19 8.12
N ARG A 102 10.21 10.18 8.44
CA ARG A 102 9.82 8.76 8.54
C ARG A 102 9.14 8.26 7.26
N TRP A 103 9.64 8.73 6.12
CA TRP A 103 9.22 8.25 4.81
C TRP A 103 10.20 7.20 4.36
N PHE A 104 9.86 5.94 4.59
CA PHE A 104 10.68 4.80 4.21
C PHE A 104 10.57 4.55 2.71
N VAL A 105 11.67 4.14 2.09
CA VAL A 105 11.72 3.86 0.65
C VAL A 105 12.08 2.41 0.43
N ARG A 106 11.40 1.80 -0.53
CA ARG A 106 11.59 0.42 -0.95
C ARG A 106 11.97 0.38 -2.42
N CYS A 107 12.82 -0.58 -2.74
CA CYS A 107 13.26 -0.90 -4.08
C CYS A 107 12.94 -2.37 -4.36
N ASP A 108 12.12 -2.63 -5.37
CA ASP A 108 11.82 -3.98 -5.87
C ASP A 108 12.42 -4.13 -7.27
N SER A 109 13.21 -5.17 -7.53
CA SER A 109 13.88 -5.37 -8.83
C SER A 109 13.62 -6.76 -9.40
N GLU A 110 13.15 -6.84 -10.65
CA GLU A 110 12.81 -8.07 -11.36
C GLU A 110 13.13 -7.94 -12.87
N ASN A 111 13.90 -8.88 -13.43
CA ASN A 111 14.09 -9.04 -14.88
C ASN A 111 14.32 -7.73 -15.67
N HIS A 112 15.13 -6.82 -15.12
CA HIS A 112 15.49 -5.48 -15.64
C HIS A 112 14.53 -4.33 -15.33
N ASP A 113 13.37 -4.59 -14.75
CA ASP A 113 12.48 -3.57 -14.21
C ASP A 113 12.78 -3.37 -12.72
N THR A 114 13.00 -2.12 -12.31
CA THR A 114 13.20 -1.74 -10.91
C THR A 114 12.19 -0.68 -10.50
N GLN A 115 11.50 -0.90 -9.40
CA GLN A 115 10.56 0.04 -8.83
C GLN A 115 11.11 0.60 -7.53
N LEU A 116 11.16 1.92 -7.43
CA LEU A 116 11.59 2.62 -6.24
C LEU A 116 10.45 3.51 -5.73
N TYR A 117 10.01 3.29 -4.49
CA TYR A 117 8.79 3.93 -3.98
C TYR A 117 8.80 4.14 -2.48
N THR A 118 8.01 5.11 -2.00
CA THR A 118 7.76 5.31 -0.57
C THR A 118 6.80 4.28 -0.01
N ILE A 119 6.95 3.92 1.27
CA ILE A 119 5.98 3.10 2.01
C ILE A 119 5.02 4.04 2.78
N PRO A 120 3.69 3.88 2.64
CA PRO A 120 2.99 2.96 1.73
C PRO A 120 2.99 3.43 0.27
N LEU A 121 2.90 2.45 -0.64
CA LEU A 121 2.81 2.67 -2.09
C LEU A 121 1.58 3.54 -2.45
N ILE A 122 1.68 4.32 -3.53
CA ILE A 122 0.68 5.31 -3.96
C ILE A 122 -0.69 4.67 -4.26
N GLU A 123 -0.73 3.41 -4.68
CA GLU A 123 -1.94 2.69 -5.05
C GLU A 123 -1.94 1.26 -4.51
N HIS A 124 -3.12 0.76 -4.17
CA HIS A 124 -3.40 -0.65 -3.91
C HIS A 124 -3.36 -1.50 -5.20
N GLU A 125 -3.12 -0.88 -6.36
CA GLU A 125 -3.10 -1.55 -7.66
C GLU A 125 -1.83 -2.39 -7.83
N SER A 126 -2.02 -3.70 -7.63
CA SER A 126 -1.50 -4.77 -8.49
C SER A 126 -0.09 -4.62 -9.07
N ILE A 127 0.91 -4.30 -8.26
CA ILE A 127 2.28 -4.66 -8.64
C ILE A 127 2.94 -5.34 -7.44
N ILE A 128 2.66 -6.63 -7.34
CA ILE A 128 3.63 -7.55 -6.77
C ILE A 128 3.77 -8.70 -7.76
N ASN A 129 4.59 -8.49 -8.79
CA ASN A 129 5.14 -9.62 -9.50
C ASN A 129 6.15 -10.34 -8.60
N ARG A 130 6.09 -11.65 -8.73
CA ARG A 130 6.31 -12.64 -7.68
C ARG A 130 7.77 -13.08 -7.54
N THR A 131 8.72 -12.40 -8.19
CA THR A 131 10.15 -12.78 -8.15
C THR A 131 11.11 -11.63 -7.88
N ALA A 132 10.58 -10.43 -7.58
CA ALA A 132 11.42 -9.27 -7.35
C ALA A 132 12.25 -9.40 -6.07
N THR A 133 13.56 -9.17 -6.19
CA THR A 133 14.40 -9.02 -5.00
C THR A 133 14.06 -7.69 -4.34
N THR A 134 13.70 -7.75 -3.06
CA THR A 134 13.22 -6.60 -2.29
C THR A 134 14.33 -6.01 -1.43
N PHE A 135 14.43 -4.69 -1.43
CA PHE A 135 15.35 -3.94 -0.57
C PHE A 135 14.62 -2.74 0.06
N ILE A 136 14.87 -2.47 1.34
CA ILE A 136 14.26 -1.35 2.07
C ILE A 136 15.39 -0.48 2.61
N SER A 137 15.24 0.84 2.53
CA SER A 137 16.14 1.82 3.16
C SER A 137 16.28 1.47 4.65
N LYS A 138 17.49 1.13 5.10
CA LYS A 138 17.68 0.57 6.43
C LYS A 138 17.72 1.67 7.49
N ALA A 139 16.71 1.71 8.35
CA ALA A 139 16.89 2.30 9.67
C ALA A 139 17.67 1.33 10.56
N THR A 140 18.68 1.82 11.27
CA THR A 140 19.62 1.00 12.06
C THR A 140 19.01 0.21 13.22
N SER A 141 17.71 0.31 13.52
CA SER A 141 16.93 -0.67 14.30
C SER A 141 15.54 -0.14 14.68
N THR A 142 14.57 -1.06 14.82
CA THR A 142 13.28 -0.97 15.55
C THR A 142 12.05 -0.29 14.96
N PHE A 143 12.10 0.43 13.84
CA PHE A 143 10.87 1.03 13.30
C PHE A 143 10.11 0.07 12.39
N ASP A 144 8.89 -0.29 12.81
CA ASP A 144 7.90 -0.94 11.95
C ASP A 144 7.45 0.08 10.88
N CYS A 145 8.05 0.00 9.69
CA CYS A 145 7.78 0.91 8.58
C CYS A 145 6.35 0.79 8.03
N TYR A 146 5.59 -0.22 8.47
CA TYR A 146 4.22 -0.47 8.08
C TYR A 146 3.19 -0.06 9.15
N VAL A 147 3.64 0.51 10.28
CA VAL A 147 2.78 0.90 11.43
C VAL A 147 1.65 1.88 11.07
N ASN A 148 1.84 2.69 10.04
CA ASN A 148 0.88 3.70 9.57
C ASN A 148 -0.09 3.16 8.50
N ILE A 149 0.07 1.91 8.08
CA ILE A 149 -0.84 1.30 7.11
C ILE A 149 -2.08 0.86 7.86
N LYS A 150 -3.23 1.37 7.41
CA LYS A 150 -4.54 1.12 8.02
C LYS A 150 -5.47 0.26 7.17
N SER A 151 -5.26 0.25 5.86
CA SER A 151 -6.03 -0.56 4.93
C SER A 151 -5.07 -1.43 4.13
N LEU A 152 -5.42 -2.70 3.97
CA LEU A 152 -4.64 -3.66 3.20
C LEU A 152 -5.58 -4.47 2.31
N ASP A 153 -5.25 -4.54 1.03
CA ASP A 153 -5.95 -5.37 0.05
C ASP A 153 -5.01 -6.49 -0.40
N ILE A 154 -5.44 -7.73 -0.21
CA ILE A 154 -4.63 -8.92 -0.41
C ILE A 154 -5.35 -9.86 -1.38
N PRO A 155 -4.83 -10.01 -2.61
CA PRO A 155 -5.20 -11.11 -3.47
C PRO A 155 -4.51 -12.40 -2.98
N LEU A 156 -5.29 -13.32 -2.43
CA LEU A 156 -4.88 -14.59 -1.80
C LEU A 156 -4.67 -15.73 -2.80
N ASN A 157 -3.81 -15.48 -3.80
CA ASN A 157 -3.24 -16.55 -4.61
C ASN A 157 -1.83 -16.90 -4.07
N ASN A 158 -1.45 -18.18 -4.08
CA ASN A 158 -0.31 -18.73 -3.31
C ASN A 158 1.01 -17.94 -3.44
N VAL A 159 1.26 -17.34 -4.59
CA VAL A 159 2.54 -16.67 -4.85
C VAL A 159 2.51 -15.18 -4.43
N ILE A 160 1.35 -14.56 -4.23
CA ILE A 160 1.27 -13.18 -3.71
C ILE A 160 1.56 -13.15 -2.20
N ILE A 161 1.11 -14.16 -1.45
CA ILE A 161 1.35 -14.27 0.00
C ILE A 161 2.85 -14.28 0.33
N GLN A 162 3.68 -14.95 -0.49
CA GLN A 162 5.13 -14.99 -0.28
C GLN A 162 5.78 -13.59 -0.31
N SER A 163 5.22 -12.65 -1.06
CA SER A 163 5.76 -11.29 -1.16
C SER A 163 5.55 -10.42 0.09
N PHE A 164 4.72 -10.89 1.02
CA PHE A 164 4.46 -10.22 2.29
C PHE A 164 5.33 -10.76 3.43
N GLN A 165 6.13 -11.81 3.24
CA GLN A 165 6.86 -12.48 4.32
C GLN A 165 7.89 -11.58 5.03
N ASP A 166 8.44 -10.58 4.33
CA ASP A 166 9.37 -9.61 4.90
C ASP A 166 8.66 -8.36 5.49
N ARG A 167 7.34 -8.40 5.57
CA ARG A 167 6.50 -7.28 6.01
C ARG A 167 5.79 -7.70 7.30
N TYR A 168 5.60 -6.76 8.22
CA TYR A 168 4.73 -6.99 9.37
C TYR A 168 3.79 -5.81 9.56
N TYR A 169 2.49 -6.03 9.41
CA TYR A 169 1.47 -4.99 9.56
C TYR A 169 0.82 -5.09 10.94
N SER A 170 1.26 -4.23 11.85
CA SER A 170 0.83 -4.27 13.26
C SER A 170 -0.54 -3.64 13.54
N ASN A 171 -1.04 -2.74 12.67
CA ASN A 171 -2.18 -1.86 12.96
C ASN A 171 -3.18 -1.72 11.80
N ILE A 172 -3.58 -2.83 11.16
CA ILE A 172 -4.55 -2.81 10.05
C ILE A 172 -5.97 -2.68 10.61
N ASP A 173 -6.70 -1.64 10.19
CA ASP A 173 -8.10 -1.45 10.54
C ASP A 173 -9.03 -2.11 9.50
N THR A 174 -8.66 -2.05 8.22
CA THR A 174 -9.43 -2.60 7.08
C THR A 174 -8.63 -3.65 6.33
N LEU A 175 -9.20 -4.84 6.18
CA LEU A 175 -8.63 -5.93 5.40
C LEU A 175 -9.58 -6.31 4.26
N SER A 176 -9.09 -6.25 3.02
CA SER A 176 -9.78 -6.75 1.84
C SER A 176 -9.07 -8.01 1.34
N LEU A 177 -9.85 -9.06 1.09
CA LEU A 177 -9.38 -10.36 0.61
C LEU A 177 -10.08 -10.69 -0.71
N SER A 178 -9.28 -11.02 -1.72
CA SER A 178 -9.75 -11.48 -3.03
C SER A 178 -8.96 -12.71 -3.49
N SER A 179 -9.42 -13.40 -4.53
CA SER A 179 -8.82 -14.57 -5.18
C SER A 179 -8.46 -15.70 -4.23
N ILE A 180 -9.35 -16.03 -3.28
CA ILE A 180 -9.09 -16.98 -2.20
C ILE A 180 -8.88 -18.40 -2.73
N GLY A 181 -7.64 -18.90 -2.66
CA GLY A 181 -7.31 -20.28 -3.00
C GLY A 181 -7.87 -21.28 -1.97
N LYS A 182 -8.48 -22.38 -2.44
CA LYS A 182 -9.04 -23.43 -1.56
C LYS A 182 -8.00 -24.27 -0.81
N GLU A 183 -6.73 -24.20 -1.22
CA GLU A 183 -5.68 -25.11 -0.76
C GLU A 183 -4.83 -24.57 0.40
N ILE A 184 -4.95 -23.28 0.76
CA ILE A 184 -4.15 -22.68 1.83
C ILE A 184 -5.01 -22.32 3.04
N SER A 185 -4.48 -22.54 4.25
CA SER A 185 -4.97 -21.92 5.49
C SER A 185 -4.71 -20.41 5.46
N ILE A 186 -5.72 -19.62 5.09
CA ILE A 186 -5.63 -18.15 5.01
C ILE A 186 -5.11 -17.56 6.31
N VAL A 187 -5.63 -18.03 7.44
CA VAL A 187 -5.32 -17.49 8.77
C VAL A 187 -3.85 -17.67 9.11
N ASP A 188 -3.29 -18.86 8.86
CA ASP A 188 -1.89 -19.13 9.13
C ASP A 188 -0.98 -18.25 8.28
N GLU A 189 -1.35 -18.00 7.02
CA GLU A 189 -0.59 -17.13 6.15
C GLU A 189 -0.68 -15.66 6.58
N LEU A 190 -1.89 -15.14 6.85
CA LEU A 190 -2.05 -13.76 7.29
C LEU A 190 -1.30 -13.50 8.61
N ASN A 191 -1.39 -14.41 9.58
CA ASN A 191 -0.71 -14.25 10.87
C ASN A 191 0.83 -14.20 10.78
N ARG A 192 1.44 -14.64 9.67
CA ARG A 192 2.89 -14.50 9.46
C ARG A 192 3.33 -13.06 9.29
N PHE A 193 2.47 -12.22 8.72
CA PHE A 193 2.84 -10.87 8.32
C PHE A 193 1.86 -9.79 8.79
N MET A 194 0.79 -10.11 9.52
CA MET A 194 -0.10 -9.09 10.09
C MET A 194 -0.72 -9.48 11.43
N ASN A 195 -1.10 -8.47 12.20
CA ASN A 195 -1.87 -8.65 13.43
C ASN A 195 -3.38 -8.55 13.15
N LEU A 196 -4.03 -9.71 12.97
CA LEU A 196 -5.47 -9.80 12.68
C LEU A 196 -6.37 -9.21 13.78
N THR A 197 -5.91 -9.14 15.03
CA THR A 197 -6.74 -8.64 16.14
C THR A 197 -7.09 -7.16 15.99
N THR A 198 -6.33 -6.39 15.20
CA THR A 198 -6.58 -4.96 14.98
C THR A 198 -7.64 -4.67 13.92
N VAL A 199 -7.99 -5.68 13.11
CA VAL A 199 -8.90 -5.53 11.99
C VAL A 199 -10.33 -5.33 12.48
N GLN A 200 -10.93 -4.24 12.01
CA GLN A 200 -12.31 -3.84 12.31
C GLN A 200 -13.23 -4.09 11.13
N TYR A 201 -12.74 -3.87 9.91
CA TYR A 201 -13.52 -4.00 8.68
C TYR A 201 -12.92 -5.11 7.82
N LEU A 202 -13.73 -6.12 7.50
CA LEU A 202 -13.35 -7.20 6.60
C LEU A 202 -14.15 -7.11 5.31
N MET A 203 -13.48 -7.20 4.17
CA MET A 203 -14.10 -7.31 2.84
C MET A 203 -13.65 -8.62 2.19
N ILE A 204 -14.59 -9.44 1.72
CA ILE A 204 -14.33 -10.72 1.06
C ILE A 204 -14.94 -10.67 -0.34
N GLY A 205 -14.10 -10.43 -1.34
CA GLY A 205 -14.53 -10.26 -2.74
C GLY A 205 -14.82 -11.55 -3.50
N ASP A 206 -14.38 -12.70 -2.98
CA ASP A 206 -14.47 -14.01 -3.65
C ASP A 206 -15.01 -15.10 -2.72
N ASP A 207 -15.43 -16.22 -3.30
CA ASP A 207 -15.92 -17.36 -2.53
C ASP A 207 -14.87 -17.86 -1.53
N ILE A 208 -15.26 -17.95 -0.26
CA ILE A 208 -14.44 -18.50 0.83
C ILE A 208 -15.05 -19.79 1.33
N ASP A 209 -14.21 -20.79 1.59
CA ASP A 209 -14.68 -22.01 2.25
C ASP A 209 -15.23 -21.69 3.66
N THR A 210 -16.32 -22.36 4.04
CA THR A 210 -17.01 -22.15 5.32
C THR A 210 -16.07 -22.35 6.50
N GLU A 211 -15.21 -23.37 6.45
CA GLU A 211 -14.27 -23.65 7.55
C GLU A 211 -13.16 -22.60 7.62
N GLN A 212 -12.61 -22.19 6.47
CA GLN A 212 -11.63 -21.10 6.43
C GLN A 212 -12.23 -19.78 6.93
N PHE A 213 -13.48 -19.49 6.59
CA PHE A 213 -14.17 -18.30 7.06
C PHE A 213 -14.38 -18.34 8.58
N ARG A 214 -14.73 -19.49 9.16
CA ARG A 214 -14.81 -19.65 10.63
C ARG A 214 -13.48 -19.37 11.32
N GLN A 215 -12.40 -19.93 10.80
CA GLN A 215 -11.05 -19.70 11.33
C GLN A 215 -10.67 -18.22 11.25
N LEU A 216 -11.02 -17.58 10.14
CA LEU A 216 -10.78 -16.15 9.95
C LEU A 216 -11.57 -15.33 10.97
N LEU A 217 -12.87 -15.56 11.13
CA LEU A 217 -13.71 -14.91 12.15
C LEU A 217 -13.14 -15.10 13.56
N ALA A 218 -12.69 -16.30 13.90
CA ALA A 218 -12.10 -16.59 15.21
C ALA A 218 -10.83 -15.77 15.49
N SER A 219 -10.09 -15.39 14.45
CA SER A 219 -8.87 -14.59 14.54
C SER A 219 -9.13 -13.08 14.58
N LEU A 220 -10.33 -12.63 14.18
CA LEU A 220 -10.73 -11.23 14.06
C LEU A 220 -11.59 -10.80 15.28
N SER A 221 -10.99 -10.81 16.47
CA SER A 221 -11.70 -10.61 17.75
C SER A 221 -12.40 -9.25 17.93
N HIS A 222 -12.05 -8.26 17.11
CA HIS A 222 -12.58 -6.89 17.20
C HIS A 222 -13.27 -6.42 15.92
N MET A 223 -13.57 -7.35 15.00
CA MET A 223 -14.28 -7.03 13.77
C MET A 223 -15.68 -6.48 14.08
N ASN A 224 -16.01 -5.36 13.45
CA ASN A 224 -17.28 -4.68 13.59
C ASN A 224 -18.11 -4.65 12.29
N SER A 225 -17.47 -4.87 11.15
CA SER A 225 -18.09 -4.76 9.84
C SER A 225 -17.59 -5.85 8.91
N LEU A 226 -18.51 -6.45 8.18
CA LEU A 226 -18.24 -7.40 7.10
C LEU A 226 -18.88 -6.89 5.80
N THR A 227 -18.11 -6.92 4.72
CA THR A 227 -18.63 -6.79 3.35
C THR A 227 -18.35 -8.09 2.61
N ILE A 228 -19.39 -8.72 2.07
CA ILE A 228 -19.27 -10.02 1.38
C ILE A 228 -20.30 -10.13 0.25
N ASP A 229 -20.02 -10.95 -0.76
CA ASP A 229 -21.01 -11.27 -1.78
C ASP A 229 -22.28 -11.92 -1.17
N PHE A 230 -23.46 -11.51 -1.65
CA PHE A 230 -24.72 -11.98 -1.11
C PHE A 230 -24.94 -13.49 -1.33
N LYS A 231 -24.49 -14.04 -2.46
CA LYS A 231 -24.63 -15.48 -2.75
C LYS A 231 -23.73 -16.29 -1.83
N GLN A 232 -22.51 -15.81 -1.58
CA GLN A 232 -21.61 -16.43 -0.62
C GLN A 232 -22.20 -16.38 0.79
N LEU A 233 -22.73 -15.23 1.23
CA LEU A 233 -23.41 -15.10 2.51
C LEU A 233 -24.57 -16.09 2.63
N ALA A 234 -25.44 -16.18 1.61
CA ALA A 234 -26.58 -17.08 1.57
C ALA A 234 -26.20 -18.58 1.53
N SER A 235 -24.94 -18.90 1.19
CA SER A 235 -24.43 -20.27 1.18
C SER A 235 -23.97 -20.76 2.55
N PHE A 236 -23.77 -19.86 3.51
CA PHE A 236 -23.29 -20.23 4.84
C PHE A 236 -24.38 -20.93 5.67
N PRO A 237 -24.00 -21.89 6.53
CA PRO A 237 -24.92 -22.52 7.47
C PRO A 237 -25.43 -21.53 8.55
N ASP A 238 -26.62 -21.79 9.09
CA ASP A 238 -27.32 -20.95 10.07
C ASP A 238 -26.47 -20.58 11.30
N ASP A 239 -25.60 -21.48 11.74
CA ASP A 239 -24.76 -21.24 12.92
C ASP A 239 -23.67 -20.17 12.67
N LEU A 240 -23.24 -19.97 11.42
CA LEU A 240 -22.38 -18.84 11.06
C LEU A 240 -23.13 -17.52 11.18
N PHE A 241 -24.41 -17.46 10.78
CA PHE A 241 -25.21 -16.26 10.97
C PHE A 241 -25.35 -15.88 12.43
N PHE A 242 -25.48 -16.87 13.32
CA PHE A 242 -25.48 -16.62 14.76
C PHE A 242 -24.15 -16.00 15.24
N ILE A 243 -23.01 -16.50 14.76
CA ILE A 243 -21.69 -15.93 15.06
C ILE A 243 -21.59 -14.49 14.55
N LEU A 244 -21.98 -14.26 13.29
CA LEU A 244 -21.94 -12.94 12.65
C LEU A 244 -22.83 -11.93 13.39
N ASN A 245 -24.07 -12.30 13.75
CA ASN A 245 -24.99 -11.44 14.50
C ASN A 245 -24.44 -11.01 15.86
N ARG A 246 -23.61 -11.85 16.49
CA ARG A 246 -22.98 -11.53 17.77
C ARG A 246 -21.75 -10.64 17.63
N MET A 247 -21.00 -10.80 16.55
CA MET A 247 -19.73 -10.10 16.33
C MET A 247 -19.92 -8.75 15.64
N LEU A 248 -20.78 -8.70 14.63
CA LEU A 248 -20.90 -7.56 13.72
C LEU A 248 -21.84 -6.48 14.23
N LYS A 249 -21.47 -5.24 13.96
CA LYS A 249 -22.36 -4.07 14.03
C LYS A 249 -22.93 -3.73 12.65
N GLN A 250 -22.22 -4.09 11.58
CA GLN A 250 -22.57 -3.76 10.20
C GLN A 250 -22.31 -4.97 9.29
N LEU A 251 -23.25 -5.24 8.40
CA LEU A 251 -23.13 -6.24 7.34
C LEU A 251 -23.54 -5.59 6.02
N ASN A 252 -22.62 -5.57 5.07
CA ASN A 252 -22.82 -4.98 3.76
C ASN A 252 -22.66 -6.06 2.69
N THR A 253 -23.34 -5.88 1.57
CA THR A 253 -23.07 -6.64 0.35
C THR A 253 -22.49 -5.72 -0.70
N PHE A 254 -21.74 -6.27 -1.67
CA PHE A 254 -21.20 -5.47 -2.78
C PHE A 254 -22.28 -4.94 -3.73
N GLU A 255 -23.50 -5.50 -3.69
CA GLU A 255 -24.64 -5.07 -4.51
C GLU A 255 -25.40 -3.87 -3.90
N ASP A 256 -24.73 -3.03 -3.11
CA ASP A 256 -25.27 -1.83 -2.42
C ASP A 256 -26.48 -2.07 -1.49
N THR A 257 -26.70 -3.30 -1.04
CA THR A 257 -27.71 -3.60 -0.01
C THR A 257 -27.05 -3.68 1.37
N VAL A 258 -27.27 -2.65 2.18
CA VAL A 258 -26.95 -2.68 3.62
C VAL A 258 -27.99 -3.57 4.31
N ILE A 259 -27.57 -4.71 4.84
CA ILE A 259 -28.45 -5.63 5.59
C ILE A 259 -28.32 -5.27 7.07
N ASP A 260 -29.42 -4.81 7.66
CA ASP A 260 -29.49 -4.59 9.10
C ASP A 260 -29.45 -5.95 9.80
N VAL A 261 -28.32 -6.21 10.47
CA VAL A 261 -28.01 -7.47 11.15
C VAL A 261 -29.06 -7.81 12.23
N SER A 262 -29.73 -6.81 12.79
CA SER A 262 -30.81 -7.01 13.77
C SER A 262 -32.09 -7.61 13.19
N LYS A 263 -32.16 -7.76 11.85
CA LYS A 263 -33.30 -8.34 11.13
C LYS A 263 -33.05 -9.78 10.65
N LEU A 264 -31.90 -10.37 10.98
CA LEU A 264 -31.54 -11.75 10.65
C LEU A 264 -32.05 -12.77 11.71
N GLU A 265 -33.16 -12.45 12.40
CA GLU A 265 -33.85 -13.35 13.35
C GLU A 265 -34.92 -14.23 12.68
#